data_AF-A0A6I7NNJ4-F1
#
_entry.id   AF-A0A6I7NNJ4-F1
#
_cell.length_a   1.000
_cell.length_b   1.000
_cell.length_c   1.000
_cell.angle_alpha   90.00
_cell.angle_beta   90.00
_cell.angle_gamma   90.00
#
_symmetry.space_group_name_H-M   'P 1'
#
loop_
_entity.id
_entity.type
_entity.pdbx_description
1 polymer ?
#
loop_
_entity_poly.entity_id
_entity_poly.type
_entity_poly.pdbx_seq_one_letter_code
_entity_poly.pdbx_strand_id
1 'polypeptide(L)'
;MEESNEFEFEEWKKDVEYLVNILKESFESTEARYTIDDLNDLLYIELEGLDEYSEEEIVEIAEPILDVIELDFEDIILIPLQA
;
A
#
# COMPACT_ATOMS: atom_id res chain seq x y z
N MET A 1 10.12 -27.23 -12.32
CA MET A 1 10.29 -26.67 -10.96
C MET A 1 9.62 -25.32 -11.05
N GLU A 2 8.29 -25.29 -10.90
CA GLU A 2 7.43 -24.10 -11.04
C GLU A 2 6.84 -23.68 -9.68
N GLU A 3 6.95 -24.53 -8.65
CA GLU A 3 6.40 -24.31 -7.30
C GLU A 3 7.04 -23.14 -6.53
N SER A 4 8.26 -22.72 -6.87
CA SER A 4 8.95 -21.64 -6.15
C SER A 4 8.33 -20.26 -6.43
N ASN A 5 7.96 -20.00 -7.69
CA ASN A 5 7.52 -18.68 -8.13
C ASN A 5 6.07 -18.35 -7.68
N GLU A 6 5.22 -19.36 -7.50
CA GLU A 6 3.87 -19.18 -6.96
C GLU A 6 3.89 -18.86 -5.45
N PHE A 7 4.82 -19.46 -4.70
CA PHE A 7 4.97 -19.21 -3.27
C PHE A 7 5.45 -17.79 -2.99
N GLU A 8 6.46 -17.33 -3.75
CA GLU A 8 6.98 -15.96 -3.66
C GLU A 8 5.91 -14.92 -4.02
N PHE A 9 5.07 -15.20 -5.01
CA PHE A 9 3.94 -14.34 -5.38
C PHE A 9 2.86 -14.26 -4.29
N GLU A 10 2.54 -15.38 -3.65
CA GLU A 10 1.54 -15.40 -2.57
C GLU A 10 2.04 -14.72 -1.29
N GLU A 11 3.33 -14.82 -0.96
CA GLU A 11 3.92 -14.09 0.17
C GLU A 11 3.94 -12.59 -0.09
N TRP A 12 4.42 -12.17 -1.26
CA TRP A 12 4.42 -10.76 -1.65
C TRP A 12 3.03 -10.13 -1.59
N LYS A 13 2.01 -10.86 -2.07
CA LYS A 13 0.62 -10.38 -2.00
C LYS A 13 0.15 -10.18 -0.55
N LYS A 14 0.57 -11.05 0.39
CA LYS A 14 0.23 -10.87 1.81
C LYS A 14 0.91 -9.64 2.40
N ASP A 15 2.14 -9.35 2.00
CA ASP A 15 2.84 -8.15 2.46
C ASP A 15 2.15 -6.87 1.96
N VAL A 16 1.69 -6.86 0.70
CA VAL A 16 0.87 -5.76 0.16
C VAL A 16 -0.45 -5.63 0.92
N GLU A 17 -1.16 -6.74 1.17
CA GLU A 17 -2.41 -6.71 1.94
C GLU A 17 -2.19 -6.24 3.38
N TYR A 18 -1.06 -6.61 3.99
CA TYR A 18 -0.67 -6.16 5.31
C TYR A 18 -0.38 -4.66 5.35
N LEU A 19 0.37 -4.14 4.38
CA LEU A 19 0.62 -2.70 4.23
C LEU A 19 -0.69 -1.92 4.12
N VAL A 20 -1.55 -2.33 3.20
CA VAL A 20 -2.84 -1.66 2.96
C VAL A 20 -3.69 -1.67 4.22
N ASN A 21 -3.68 -2.77 4.98
CA ASN A 21 -4.44 -2.86 6.22
C ASN A 21 -3.87 -1.95 7.33
N ILE A 22 -2.55 -1.88 7.50
CA ILE A 22 -1.94 -0.98 8.48
C ILE A 22 -2.22 0.48 8.13
N LEU A 23 -2.05 0.85 6.86
CA LEU A 23 -2.38 2.20 6.40
C LEU A 23 -3.85 2.52 6.65
N LYS A 24 -4.74 1.60 6.32
CA LYS A 24 -6.18 1.73 6.60
C LYS A 24 -6.47 1.98 8.09
N GLU A 25 -5.84 1.22 8.98
CA GLU A 25 -6.00 1.43 10.43
C GLU A 25 -5.38 2.76 10.90
N SER A 26 -4.26 3.18 10.30
CA SER A 26 -3.53 4.40 10.67
C SER A 26 -4.25 5.67 10.24
N PHE A 27 -4.90 5.65 9.08
CA PHE A 27 -5.70 6.75 8.53
C PHE A 27 -7.19 6.67 8.93
N GLU A 28 -7.54 5.77 9.87
CA GLU A 28 -8.92 5.55 10.33
C GLU A 28 -9.93 5.31 9.18
N SER A 29 -9.45 4.79 8.04
CA SER A 29 -10.22 4.62 6.82
C SER A 29 -11.21 3.45 6.93
N THR A 30 -12.45 3.64 6.51
CA THR A 30 -13.44 2.54 6.47
C THR A 30 -13.20 1.61 5.29
N GLU A 31 -12.76 2.16 4.15
CA GLU A 31 -12.46 1.43 2.92
C GLU A 31 -11.04 1.76 2.42
N ALA A 32 -10.38 0.74 1.87
CA ALA A 32 -9.08 0.83 1.24
C ALA A 32 -9.04 -0.09 0.01
N ARG A 33 -8.38 0.34 -1.06
CA ARG A 33 -8.16 -0.44 -2.27
C ARG A 33 -6.71 -0.31 -2.69
N TYR A 34 -6.19 -1.30 -3.41
CA TYR A 34 -4.87 -1.20 -4.01
C TYR A 34 -4.90 -1.66 -5.46
N THR A 35 -4.06 -1.04 -6.27
CA THR A 35 -3.84 -1.40 -7.66
C THR A 35 -2.34 -1.48 -7.90
N ILE A 36 -1.89 -2.61 -8.45
CA ILE A 36 -0.52 -2.81 -8.88
C ILE A 36 -0.42 -2.44 -10.35
N ASP A 37 0.60 -1.66 -10.69
CA ASP A 37 0.98 -1.38 -12.07
C ASP A 37 2.32 -2.05 -12.37
N ASP A 38 2.25 -3.30 -12.83
CA ASP A 38 3.42 -4.12 -13.20
C ASP A 38 4.27 -3.52 -14.33
N LEU A 39 3.74 -2.57 -15.10
CA LEU A 39 4.50 -1.96 -16.21
C LEU A 39 5.47 -0.89 -15.71
N ASN A 40 5.15 -0.25 -14.59
CA ASN A 40 5.93 0.82 -14.00
C ASN A 40 6.46 0.44 -12.60
N ASP A 41 6.23 -0.79 -12.15
CA ASP A 41 6.55 -1.26 -10.79
C ASP A 41 6.02 -0.33 -9.70
N LEU A 42 4.77 0.15 -9.87
CA LEU A 42 4.11 1.08 -8.94
C LEU A 42 2.98 0.40 -8.16
N LEU A 43 2.84 0.79 -6.89
CA LEU A 43 1.69 0.42 -6.07
C LEU A 43 0.83 1.66 -5.78
N TYR A 44 -0.40 1.66 -6.25
CA TYR A 44 -1.40 2.66 -5.90
C TYR A 44 -2.25 2.14 -4.75
N ILE A 45 -2.34 2.91 -3.66
CA ILE A 45 -3.20 2.60 -2.52
C ILE A 45 -4.22 3.71 -2.37
N GLU A 46 -5.48 3.37 -2.58
CA GLU A 46 -6.62 4.27 -2.44
C GLU A 46 -7.21 4.13 -1.04
N LEU A 47 -7.24 5.21 -0.26
CA LEU A 47 -7.71 5.23 1.12
C LEU A 47 -8.85 6.24 1.28
N GLU A 48 -9.98 5.81 1.87
CA GLU A 48 -11.06 6.72 2.23
C GLU A 48 -10.61 7.67 3.35
N GLY A 49 -10.92 8.97 3.24
CA GLY A 49 -10.59 9.95 4.27
C GLY A 49 -9.13 10.44 4.23
N LEU A 50 -8.33 9.97 3.28
CA LEU A 50 -6.95 10.45 3.11
C LEU A 50 -6.89 11.97 2.85
N ASP A 51 -7.93 12.54 2.23
CA ASP A 51 -8.05 13.98 1.98
C ASP A 51 -8.31 14.82 3.25
N GLU A 52 -8.63 14.19 4.38
CA GLU A 52 -8.72 14.87 5.68
C GLU A 52 -7.35 15.17 6.29
N TYR A 53 -6.29 14.56 5.76
CA TYR A 53 -4.90 14.73 6.21
C TYR A 53 -4.13 15.63 5.25
N SER A 54 -3.23 16.45 5.79
CA SER A 54 -2.29 17.20 4.96
C SER A 54 -1.21 16.28 4.38
N GLU A 55 -0.57 16.70 3.28
CA GLU A 55 0.53 15.97 2.66
C GLU A 55 1.66 15.68 3.68
N GLU A 56 1.95 16.62 4.57
CA GLU A 56 2.95 16.46 5.64
C GLU A 56 2.52 15.37 6.63
N GLU A 57 1.27 15.38 7.10
CA GLU A 57 0.74 14.36 8.01
C GLU A 57 0.70 12.97 7.37
N ILE A 58 0.33 12.89 6.09
CA ILE A 58 0.33 11.64 5.35
C ILE A 58 1.74 11.04 5.32
N VAL A 59 2.76 11.85 5.03
CA VAL A 59 4.15 11.39 5.01
C VAL A 59 4.59 10.96 6.41
N GLU A 60 4.33 11.75 7.45
CA GLU A 60 4.71 11.41 8.84
C GLU A 60 4.11 10.07 9.32
N ILE A 61 2.91 9.72 8.84
CA ILE A 61 2.24 8.46 9.17
C ILE A 61 2.74 7.32 8.27
N ALA A 62 2.82 7.53 6.96
CA ALA A 62 3.09 6.48 5.99
C ALA A 62 4.57 6.08 5.93
N GLU A 63 5.50 7.03 5.99
CA GLU A 63 6.94 6.80 5.88
C GLU A 63 7.45 5.69 6.84
N PRO A 64 7.14 5.70 8.16
CA PRO A 64 7.59 4.62 9.05
C PRO A 64 6.93 3.27 8.78
N ILE A 65 5.75 3.23 8.15
CA ILE A 65 5.07 1.97 7.78
C ILE A 65 5.76 1.39 6.54
N LEU A 66 6.03 2.25 5.54
CA LEU A 66 6.71 1.87 4.30
C LEU A 66 8.15 1.43 4.55
N ASP A 67 8.87 2.06 5.48
CA ASP A 67 10.23 1.66 5.86
C ASP A 67 10.29 0.27 6.53
N VAL A 68 9.20 -0.17 7.15
CA VAL A 68 9.13 -1.48 7.82
C VAL A 68 8.76 -2.59 6.84
N ILE A 69 7.94 -2.28 5.84
CA ILE A 69 7.45 -3.26 4.88
C ILE A 69 8.30 -3.12 3.61
N GLU A 70 9.29 -4.00 3.49
CA GLU A 70 10.17 -4.07 2.33
C GLU A 70 9.40 -4.63 1.12
N LEU A 71 8.69 -3.77 0.40
CA LEU A 71 8.07 -4.10 -0.89
C LEU A 71 9.00 -3.69 -2.03
N ASP A 72 9.21 -4.60 -2.99
CA ASP A 72 9.98 -4.36 -4.23
C ASP A 72 9.17 -3.53 -5.27
N PHE A 73 8.65 -2.36 -4.87
CA PHE A 73 8.09 -1.37 -5.80
C PHE A 73 9.06 -0.21 -6.02
N GLU A 74 9.03 0.42 -7.19
CA GLU A 74 9.80 1.64 -7.46
C GLU A 74 9.26 2.81 -6.62
N ASP A 75 7.93 2.97 -6.60
CA ASP A 75 7.26 3.97 -5.79
C ASP A 75 5.88 3.47 -5.31
N ILE A 76 5.46 3.96 -4.14
CA ILE A 76 4.15 3.68 -3.55
C ILE A 76 3.38 4.99 -3.46
N ILE A 77 2.22 5.04 -4.09
CA ILE A 77 1.42 6.24 -4.28
C ILE A 77 0.12 6.11 -3.49
N LEU A 78 -0.05 6.98 -2.50
CA LEU A 78 -1.29 7.09 -1.72
C LEU A 78 -2.25 8.06 -2.43
N ILE A 79 -3.50 7.63 -2.62
CA ILE A 79 -4.54 8.40 -3.30
C ILE A 79 -5.81 8.41 -2.44
N PRO A 80 -6.54 9.54 -2.34
CA PRO A 80 -7.84 9.55 -1.69
C PRO A 80 -8.85 8.73 -2.50
N LEU A 81 -9.51 7.77 -1.85
CA LEU A 81 -10.59 7.00 -2.45
C LEU A 81 -11.81 7.91 -2.59
N GLN A 82 -12.13 8.32 -3.82
CA GLN A 82 -13.35 9.06 -4.10
C GLN A 82 -14.55 8.11 -4.10
N ALA A 83 -15.45 8.31 -3.14
CA ALA A 83 -16.72 7.59 -3.01
C ALA A 83 -17.72 7.92 -4.14
#